data_AF-A0A540VN19-F1
#
_entry.id   AF-A0A540VN19-F1
#
_cell.length_a   1.000
_cell.length_b   1.000
_cell.length_c   1.000
_cell.angle_alpha   90.00
_cell.angle_beta   90.00
_cell.angle_gamma   90.00
#
_symmetry.space_group_name_H-M   'P 1'
#
loop_
_entity.id
_entity.type
_entity.pdbx_description
1 polymer ?
#
loop_
_entity_poly.entity_id
_entity_poly.type
_entity_poly.pdbx_seq_one_letter_code
_entity_poly.pdbx_strand_id
1 'polypeptide(L)' 'MPKTNDAALAAFIVRKAEIDAALDRLRAASDDHFFASPEDVHWGHVTALADHAEMLNRMIDSIYAE' A
#
# COMPACT_ATOMS: atom_id res chain seq x y z
N MET A 1 -20.20 20.94 -25.99
CA MET A 1 -20.67 19.96 -24.98
C MET A 1 -19.69 19.99 -23.84
N PRO A 2 -20.10 20.14 -22.57
CA PRO A 2 -19.14 20.05 -21.47
C PRO A 2 -18.55 18.64 -21.51
N LYS A 3 -17.22 18.51 -21.41
CA LYS A 3 -16.58 17.19 -21.23
C LYS A 3 -17.18 16.61 -19.95
N THR A 4 -18.08 15.63 -20.11
CA THR A 4 -18.78 15.05 -18.97
C THR A 4 -17.75 14.47 -18.02
N ASN A 5 -18.02 14.62 -16.73
CA ASN A 5 -17.13 14.19 -15.64
C ASN A 5 -16.84 12.67 -15.71
N ASP A 6 -17.55 11.93 -16.56
CA ASP A 6 -17.44 10.50 -16.82
C ASP A 6 -16.01 10.05 -17.15
N ALA A 7 -15.24 10.81 -17.94
CA ALA A 7 -13.85 10.44 -18.25
C ALA A 7 -12.94 10.54 -17.01
N ALA A 8 -13.15 11.58 -16.19
CA ALA A 8 -12.42 11.75 -14.94
C ALA A 8 -12.84 10.70 -13.90
N LEU A 9 -14.14 10.38 -13.83
CA LEU A 9 -14.68 9.33 -12.96
C LEU A 9 -14.13 7.95 -13.33
N ALA A 10 -14.11 7.60 -14.62
CA ALA A 10 -13.53 6.35 -15.09
C ALA A 10 -12.04 6.26 -14.72
N ALA A 11 -11.27 7.32 -14.95
CA ALA A 11 -9.86 7.39 -14.56
C ALA A 11 -9.66 7.25 -13.05
N PHE A 12 -10.52 7.88 -12.25
CA PHE A 12 -10.50 7.77 -10.79
C PHE A 12 -10.76 6.33 -10.32
N ILE A 13 -11.79 5.67 -10.86
CA ILE A 13 -12.12 4.28 -10.50
C ILE A 13 -10.95 3.35 -10.83
N VAL A 14 -10.32 3.51 -11.99
CA VAL A 14 -9.14 2.73 -12.39
C VAL A 14 -8.01 2.91 -11.38
N ARG A 15 -7.69 4.16 -11.00
CA ARG A 15 -6.64 4.45 -10.02
C ARG A 15 -6.97 3.92 -8.64
N LYS A 16 -8.22 4.01 -8.20
CA LYS A 16 -8.66 3.41 -6.93
C LYS A 16 -8.49 1.90 -6.95
N ALA A 17 -8.90 1.22 -8.03
CA ALA A 17 -8.77 -0.23 -8.15
C ALA A 17 -7.30 -0.68 -8.14
N GLU A 18 -6.39 0.11 -8.75
CA GLU A 18 -4.94 -0.13 -8.66
C GLU A 18 -4.43 -0.06 -7.22
N ILE A 19 -4.89 0.92 -6.43
CA ILE A 19 -4.54 1.05 -5.01
C ILE A 19 -5.14 -0.09 -4.18
N ASP A 20 -6.42 -0.41 -4.37
CA ASP A 20 -7.10 -1.50 -3.66
C ASP A 20 -6.34 -2.83 -3.88
N ALA A 21 -5.95 -3.12 -5.13
CA ALA A 21 -5.17 -4.32 -5.45
C ALA A 21 -3.77 -4.32 -4.82
N ALA A 22 -3.13 -3.16 -4.66
CA ALA A 22 -1.85 -3.05 -3.97
C ALA A 22 -2.01 -3.28 -2.45
N LEU A 23 -3.08 -2.77 -1.84
CA LEU A 23 -3.41 -3.00 -0.44
C LEU A 23 -3.69 -4.49 -0.16
N ASP A 24 -4.40 -5.17 -1.05
CA ASP A 24 -4.65 -6.62 -0.93
C ASP A 24 -3.35 -7.43 -0.96
N ARG A 25 -2.40 -7.07 -1.84
CA ARG A 25 -1.08 -7.71 -1.89
C ARG A 25 -0.28 -7.47 -0.61
N LEU A 26 -0.31 -6.25 -0.08
CA LEU A 26 0.37 -5.93 1.17
C LEU A 26 -0.23 -6.71 2.35
N ARG A 27 -1.56 -6.84 2.38
CA ARG A 27 -2.26 -7.64 3.38
C ARG A 27 -1.88 -9.11 3.29
N ALA A 28 -1.87 -9.69 2.08
CA ALA A 28 -1.44 -11.07 1.87
C ALA A 28 0.02 -11.31 2.32
N ALA A 29 0.93 -10.36 2.02
CA ALA A 29 2.31 -10.43 2.50
C ALA A 29 2.37 -10.36 4.04
N SER A 30 1.59 -9.47 4.67
CA SER A 30 1.50 -9.39 6.13
C SER A 30 0.97 -10.69 6.76
N ASP A 31 -0.05 -11.31 6.16
CA ASP A 31 -0.62 -12.58 6.63
C ASP A 31 0.42 -13.72 6.52
N ASP A 32 1.32 -13.65 5.54
CA ASP A 32 2.46 -14.56 5.36
C ASP A 32 3.74 -14.08 6.07
N HIS A 33 3.61 -13.23 7.11
CA HIS A 33 4.73 -12.71 7.92
C HIS A 33 5.86 -12.06 7.10
N PHE A 34 5.50 -11.42 5.98
CA PHE A 34 6.43 -10.90 4.97
C PHE A 34 7.45 -11.95 4.51
N PHE A 35 6.99 -13.19 4.37
CA PHE A 35 7.77 -14.35 3.92
C PHE A 35 8.92 -14.73 4.85
N ALA A 36 8.92 -14.24 6.09
CA ALA A 36 9.94 -14.52 7.08
C ALA A 36 9.52 -15.66 8.01
N SER A 37 10.33 -16.71 8.07
CA SER A 37 10.20 -17.77 9.07
C SER A 37 10.75 -17.32 10.42
N PRO A 38 10.08 -17.61 11.56
CA PRO A 38 10.55 -17.19 12.89
C PRO A 38 11.98 -17.60 13.23
N GLU A 39 12.46 -18.72 12.68
CA GLU A 39 13.82 -19.25 12.86
C GLU A 39 14.90 -18.50 12.06
N ASP A 40 14.51 -17.80 10.99
CA ASP A 40 15.40 -17.05 10.10
C ASP A 40 15.38 -15.53 10.37
N VAL A 41 14.44 -15.07 11.22
CA VAL A 41 14.31 -13.64 11.57
C VAL A 41 15.58 -13.12 12.25
N HIS A 42 16.04 -11.96 11.78
CA HIS A 42 17.22 -11.27 12.30
C HIS A 42 17.06 -9.77 12.12
N TRP A 43 17.97 -8.98 12.70
CA TRP A 43 17.87 -7.51 12.67
C TRP A 43 17.74 -6.88 11.27
N GLY A 44 18.35 -7.48 10.24
CA GLY A 44 18.12 -7.03 8.85
C GLY A 44 16.66 -7.10 8.40
N HIS A 45 15.90 -8.12 8.81
CA HIS A 45 14.45 -8.22 8.54
C HIS A 45 13.67 -7.13 9.28
N VAL A 46 14.07 -6.82 10.51
CA VAL A 46 13.46 -5.75 11.32
C VAL A 46 13.67 -4.39 10.65
N THR A 47 14.89 -4.09 10.20
CA THR A 47 15.19 -2.84 9.48
C THR A 47 14.38 -2.74 8.19
N ALA A 48 14.33 -3.81 7.39
CA ALA A 48 13.52 -3.82 6.18
C ALA A 48 12.03 -3.55 6.49
N LEU A 49 11.46 -4.20 7.50
CA LEU A 49 10.07 -3.97 7.91
C LEU A 49 9.81 -2.55 8.43
N ALA A 50 10.77 -1.97 9.15
CA ALA A 50 10.68 -0.58 9.61
C ALA A 50 10.59 0.39 8.41
N ASP A 51 11.39 0.18 7.37
CA ASP A 51 11.36 1.01 6.15
C ASP A 51 9.99 0.91 5.44
N HIS A 52 9.41 -0.28 5.38
CA HIS A 52 8.07 -0.49 4.78
C HIS A 52 6.98 0.19 5.61
N ALA A 53 7.05 0.09 6.94
CA ALA A 53 6.11 0.74 7.84
C ALA A 53 6.19 2.27 7.73
N GLU A 54 7.39 2.84 7.67
CA GLU A 54 7.58 4.28 7.48
C GLU A 54 7.01 4.75 6.14
N MET A 55 7.24 3.99 5.06
CA MET A 55 6.68 4.31 3.75
C MET A 55 5.15 4.27 3.74
N LEU A 56 4.54 3.31 4.42
CA LEU A 56 3.09 3.24 4.56
C LEU A 56 2.54 4.42 5.37
N ASN A 57 3.17 4.75 6.49
CA ASN A 57 2.78 5.91 7.31
C ASN A 57 2.86 7.20 6.51
N ARG A 58 3.95 7.44 5.77
CA ARG A 58 4.05 8.62 4.90
C ARG A 58 2.93 8.74 3.86
N MET A 59 2.42 7.60 3.35
CA MET A 59 1.24 7.62 2.47
C MET A 59 -0.05 7.98 3.23
N ILE A 60 -0.23 7.44 4.44
CA ILE A 60 -1.38 7.71 5.30
C ILE A 60 -1.37 9.19 5.73
N ASP A 61 -0.26 9.68 6.23
CA ASP A 61 -0.04 11.08 6.62
C ASP A 61 -0.37 12.02 5.45
N SER A 62 0.06 11.68 4.22
CA SER A 62 -0.27 12.46 3.03
C SER A 62 -1.77 12.46 2.69
N ILE A 63 -2.54 11.44 3.06
CA ILE A 63 -3.99 11.34 2.82
C ILE A 63 -4.76 12.12 3.89
N TYR A 64 -4.31 12.04 5.14
CA TYR A 64 -5.00 12.64 6.30
C TYR A 64 -4.46 14.02 6.71
N ALA A 65 -3.36 14.47 6.09
CA ALA A 65 -2.64 15.71 6.41
C ALA A 65 -2.17 15.77 7.88
N GLU A 66 -1.68 14.63 8.39
CA GLU A 66 -1.04 14.47 9.71
C GLU A 66 0.48 14.73 9.61
#